data_AF-A0A933UDC0-F1
#
_entry.id   AF-A0A933UDC0-F1
#
_cell.length_a   1.000
_cell.length_b   1.000
_cell.length_c   1.000
_cell.angle_alpha   90.00
_cell.angle_beta   90.00
_cell.angle_gamma   90.00
#
_symmetry.space_group_name_H-M   'P 1'
#
loop_
_entity.id
_entity.type
_entity.pdbx_description
1 polymer ?
#
loop_
_entity_poly.entity_id
_entity_poly.type
_entity_poly.pdbx_seq_one_letter_code
_entity_poly.pdbx_strand_id
1 'polypeptide(L)'
;MKACLGFDELLGAGQPQIGEMERLGALETKPDQPDAAAAFSRQVRILEGILVQNYGVAATLARKADDLQEVAEIWSRMGLFCQAALQSLARLKEKHPHGAAPELYDLALDYKLACDKRHRGVLEEIACQKTELPKGLFPEMK
;
A
#
# COMPACT_ATOMS: atom_id res chain seq x y z
N MET A 1 -6.60 13.57 -19.44
CA MET A 1 -5.98 12.37 -20.06
C MET A 1 -6.45 11.16 -19.26
N LYS A 2 -7.33 10.31 -19.80
CA LYS A 2 -7.69 9.04 -19.15
C LYS A 2 -6.42 8.19 -19.09
N ALA A 3 -6.03 7.74 -17.90
CA ALA A 3 -4.96 6.76 -17.77
C ALA A 3 -5.31 5.52 -18.61
N CYS A 4 -4.36 5.02 -19.41
CA CYS A 4 -4.58 3.86 -20.27
C CYS A 4 -4.71 2.54 -19.49
N LEU A 5 -4.50 2.57 -18.17
CA LEU A 5 -4.70 1.46 -17.23
C LEU A 5 -5.43 1.99 -15.99
N GLY A 6 -6.45 1.27 -15.55
CA GLY A 6 -7.16 1.54 -14.30
C GLY A 6 -6.27 1.23 -13.09
N PHE A 7 -6.49 1.92 -11.97
CA PHE A 7 -5.74 1.67 -10.74
C PHE A 7 -5.87 0.22 -10.25
N ASP A 8 -7.02 -0.41 -10.48
CA ASP A 8 -7.23 -1.84 -10.18
C ASP A 8 -6.37 -2.76 -11.03
N GLU A 9 -6.13 -2.42 -12.29
CA GLU A 9 -5.31 -3.23 -13.18
C GLU A 9 -3.83 -3.17 -12.74
N LEU A 10 -3.40 -2.02 -12.23
CA LEU A 10 -2.06 -1.82 -11.67
C LEU A 10 -1.86 -2.59 -10.35
N LEU A 11 -2.82 -2.50 -9.43
CA LEU A 11 -2.77 -3.26 -8.18
C LEU A 11 -2.91 -4.78 -8.43
N GLY A 12 -3.80 -5.17 -9.35
CA GLY A 12 -3.99 -6.55 -9.76
C GLY A 12 -2.75 -7.15 -10.40
N ALA A 13 -1.95 -6.35 -11.12
CA ALA A 13 -0.68 -6.81 -11.68
C ALA A 13 0.39 -7.13 -10.63
N GLY A 14 0.26 -6.64 -9.39
CA GLY A 14 1.22 -6.86 -8.29
C GLY A 14 0.80 -7.94 -7.27
N GLN A 15 -0.47 -8.33 -7.22
CA GLN A 15 -0.98 -9.35 -6.29
C GLN A 15 -0.41 -10.76 -6.53
N PRO A 16 -0.31 -11.27 -7.77
CA PRO A 16 0.23 -12.61 -8.02
C PRO A 16 1.65 -12.81 -7.48
N GLN A 17 2.48 -11.76 -7.51
CA GLN A 17 3.87 -11.80 -7.07
C GLN A 17 3.98 -11.91 -5.54
N ILE A 18 3.04 -11.31 -4.80
CA ILE A 18 2.96 -11.46 -3.34
C ILE A 18 2.65 -12.91 -2.97
N GLY A 19 1.63 -13.51 -3.61
CA GLY A 19 1.25 -14.91 -3.37
C GLY A 19 2.33 -15.91 -3.80
N GLU A 20 3.02 -15.64 -4.91
CA GLU A 20 4.10 -16.49 -5.41
C GLU A 20 5.31 -16.48 -4.48
N MET A 21 5.64 -15.34 -3.84
CA MET A 21 6.71 -15.30 -2.85
C MET A 21 6.36 -16.12 -1.61
N GLU A 22 5.12 -16.08 -1.14
CA GLU A 22 4.70 -16.92 -0.01
C GLU A 22 4.90 -18.40 -0.34
N ARG A 23 4.57 -18.80 -1.58
CA ARG A 23 4.85 -20.16 -2.09
C ARG A 23 6.35 -20.47 -2.11
N LEU A 24 7.18 -19.56 -2.61
CA LEU A 24 8.63 -19.77 -2.72
C LEU A 24 9.31 -19.82 -1.34
N GLY A 25 8.95 -18.91 -0.44
CA GLY A 25 9.41 -18.95 0.94
C GLY A 25 8.88 -20.17 1.71
N ALA A 26 7.71 -20.71 1.37
CA ALA A 26 7.25 -21.98 1.93
C ALA A 26 8.09 -23.19 1.46
N LEU A 27 8.57 -23.18 0.21
CA LEU A 27 9.40 -24.24 -0.39
C LEU A 27 10.86 -24.21 0.07
N GLU A 28 11.36 -23.03 0.45
CA GLU A 28 12.69 -22.85 1.07
C GLU A 28 12.79 -23.68 2.35
N THR A 29 13.57 -24.76 2.29
CA THR A 29 13.65 -25.80 3.32
C THR A 29 14.92 -25.69 4.17
N LYS A 30 15.90 -24.86 3.79
CA LYS A 30 17.18 -24.68 4.50
C LYS A 30 17.66 -23.21 4.47
N PRO A 31 17.14 -22.34 5.35
CA PRO A 31 17.53 -20.93 5.41
C PRO A 31 19.01 -20.69 5.70
N ASP A 32 19.74 -21.70 6.19
CA ASP A 32 21.15 -21.59 6.60
C ASP A 32 22.16 -21.80 5.45
N GLN A 33 21.69 -22.04 4.21
CA GLN A 33 22.58 -22.10 3.05
C GLN A 33 22.76 -20.70 2.43
N PRO A 34 24.00 -20.21 2.25
CA PRO A 34 24.27 -18.84 1.76
C PRO A 34 23.60 -18.53 0.41
N ASP A 35 23.60 -19.49 -0.51
CA ASP A 35 23.03 -19.32 -1.85
C ASP A 35 21.49 -19.21 -1.83
N ALA A 36 20.85 -19.96 -0.93
CA ALA A 36 19.40 -19.93 -0.73
C ALA A 36 18.96 -18.61 -0.08
N ALA A 37 19.69 -18.16 0.95
CA ALA A 37 19.46 -16.86 1.59
C ALA A 37 19.64 -15.68 0.61
N ALA A 38 20.63 -15.76 -0.29
CA ALA A 38 20.85 -14.74 -1.32
C ALA A 38 19.74 -14.74 -2.39
N ALA A 39 19.24 -15.91 -2.80
CA ALA A 39 18.13 -16.03 -3.73
C ALA A 39 16.83 -15.47 -3.14
N PHE A 40 16.51 -15.83 -1.90
CA PHE A 40 15.38 -15.28 -1.15
C PHE A 40 15.47 -13.75 -1.03
N SER A 41 16.64 -13.23 -0.62
CA SER A 41 16.85 -11.78 -0.48
C SER A 41 16.63 -11.01 -1.80
N ARG A 42 17.00 -11.59 -2.95
CA ARG A 42 16.70 -10.99 -4.26
C ARG A 42 15.19 -10.92 -4.54
N GLN A 43 14.45 -11.98 -4.20
CA GLN A 43 12.99 -11.99 -4.38
C GLN A 43 12.29 -10.97 -3.48
N VAL A 44 12.73 -10.85 -2.23
CA VAL A 44 12.23 -9.82 -1.30
C VAL A 44 12.42 -8.42 -1.88
N ARG A 45 13.60 -8.11 -2.44
CA ARG A 45 13.86 -6.81 -3.09
C ARG A 45 12.97 -6.53 -4.30
N ILE A 46 12.60 -7.56 -5.07
CA ILE A 46 11.66 -7.38 -6.19
C ILE A 46 10.29 -6.93 -5.65
N LEU A 47 9.81 -7.53 -4.56
CA LEU A 47 8.56 -7.11 -3.95
C LEU A 47 8.62 -5.74 -3.31
N GLU A 48 9.75 -5.40 -2.69
CA GLU A 48 10.00 -4.05 -2.22
C GLU A 48 9.82 -3.05 -3.37
N GLY A 49 10.44 -3.33 -4.53
CA GLY A 49 10.26 -2.52 -5.73
C GLY A 49 8.80 -2.41 -6.17
N ILE A 50 8.05 -3.51 -6.19
CA ILE A 50 6.61 -3.53 -6.55
C ILE A 50 5.79 -2.69 -5.56
N LEU A 51 6.06 -2.82 -4.26
CA LEU A 51 5.37 -2.09 -3.21
C LEU A 51 5.63 -0.58 -3.33
N VAL A 52 6.90 -0.18 -3.47
CA VAL A 52 7.32 1.22 -3.64
C VAL A 52 6.72 1.80 -4.93
N GLN A 53 6.75 1.06 -6.03
CA GLN A 53 6.19 1.49 -7.30
C GLN A 53 4.68 1.71 -7.19
N ASN A 54 3.92 0.75 -6.66
CA ASN A 54 2.47 0.86 -6.52
C ASN A 54 2.09 2.02 -5.60
N TYR A 55 2.82 2.21 -4.50
CA TYR A 55 2.61 3.36 -3.63
C TYR A 55 2.86 4.69 -4.36
N GLY A 56 3.95 4.79 -5.13
CA GLY A 56 4.26 5.99 -5.93
C GLY A 56 3.22 6.28 -7.01
N VAL A 57 2.67 5.23 -7.64
CA VAL A 57 1.55 5.33 -8.58
C VAL A 57 0.29 5.82 -7.88
N ALA A 58 -0.09 5.21 -6.75
CA ALA A 58 -1.24 5.65 -5.95
C ALA A 58 -1.11 7.12 -5.54
N ALA A 59 0.06 7.55 -5.06
CA ALA A 59 0.33 8.94 -4.73
C ALA A 59 0.19 9.89 -5.93
N THR A 60 0.61 9.44 -7.11
CA THR A 60 0.52 10.22 -8.35
C THR A 60 -0.92 10.33 -8.85
N LEU A 61 -1.70 9.25 -8.76
CA LEU A 61 -3.12 9.24 -9.11
C LEU A 61 -3.92 10.10 -8.14
N ALA A 62 -3.73 9.94 -6.84
CA ALA A 62 -4.40 10.74 -5.82
C ALA A 62 -4.14 12.25 -6.00
N ARG A 63 -2.93 12.65 -6.40
CA ARG A 63 -2.61 14.06 -6.69
C ARG A 63 -3.32 14.60 -7.95
N LYS A 64 -3.70 13.72 -8.87
CA LYS A 64 -4.33 14.06 -10.15
C LYS A 64 -5.84 13.82 -10.17
N ALA A 65 -6.39 13.26 -9.09
CA ALA A 65 -7.81 12.96 -8.96
C ALA A 65 -8.63 14.26 -8.98
N ASP A 66 -9.80 14.19 -9.61
CA ASP A 66 -10.65 15.36 -9.83
C ASP A 66 -11.49 15.71 -8.59
N ASP A 67 -11.76 14.73 -7.72
CA ASP A 67 -12.53 14.90 -6.50
C ASP A 67 -11.99 14.08 -5.32
N LEU A 68 -12.45 14.42 -4.11
CA LEU A 68 -12.03 13.77 -2.87
C LEU A 68 -12.48 12.31 -2.79
N GLN A 69 -13.49 11.89 -3.56
CA GLN A 69 -14.05 10.54 -3.49
C GLN A 69 -13.11 9.58 -4.20
N GLU A 70 -12.62 9.99 -5.36
CA GLU A 70 -11.55 9.29 -6.07
C GLU A 70 -10.27 9.22 -5.23
N VAL A 71 -9.88 10.32 -4.56
CA VAL A 71 -8.71 10.33 -3.66
C VAL A 71 -8.88 9.31 -2.52
N ALA A 72 -10.06 9.28 -1.88
CA ALA A 72 -10.36 8.35 -0.80
C ALA A 72 -10.28 6.89 -1.30
N GLU A 73 -10.86 6.60 -2.46
CA GLU A 73 -10.85 5.28 -3.06
C GLU A 73 -9.42 4.80 -3.38
N ILE A 74 -8.57 5.65 -3.94
CA ILE A 74 -7.16 5.33 -4.24
C ILE A 74 -6.42 4.95 -2.96
N TRP A 75 -6.52 5.75 -1.90
CA TRP A 75 -5.82 5.46 -0.65
C TRP A 75 -6.38 4.24 0.08
N SER A 76 -7.69 4.01 0.01
CA SER A 76 -8.32 2.82 0.56
C SER A 76 -7.81 1.55 -0.13
N ARG A 77 -7.82 1.53 -1.46
CA ARG A 77 -7.35 0.39 -2.26
C ARG A 77 -5.84 0.13 -2.10
N MET A 78 -5.02 1.18 -2.09
CA MET A 78 -3.58 1.05 -1.79
C MET A 78 -3.36 0.51 -0.36
N GLY A 79 -4.17 0.97 0.61
CA GLY A 79 -4.14 0.43 1.98
C GLY A 79 -4.47 -1.06 2.02
N LEU A 80 -5.47 -1.52 1.27
CA LEU A 80 -5.80 -2.95 1.17
C LEU A 80 -4.67 -3.75 0.52
N PHE A 81 -3.99 -3.20 -0.49
CA PHE A 81 -2.81 -3.83 -1.08
C PHE A 81 -1.67 -4.00 -0.06
N CYS A 82 -1.35 -2.93 0.69
CA CYS A 82 -0.36 -3.01 1.77
C CYS A 82 -0.76 -4.02 2.86
N GLN A 83 -2.06 -4.13 3.17
CA GLN A 83 -2.57 -5.11 4.14
C GLN A 83 -2.34 -6.55 3.67
N ALA A 84 -2.59 -6.83 2.38
CA ALA A 84 -2.32 -8.14 1.81
C ALA A 84 -0.82 -8.46 1.82
N ALA A 85 0.02 -7.49 1.46
CA ALA A 85 1.49 -7.63 1.55
C ALA A 85 1.95 -7.94 2.98
N LEU A 86 1.44 -7.23 3.99
CA LEU A 86 1.75 -7.47 5.40
C LEU A 86 1.41 -8.89 5.85
N GLN A 87 0.25 -9.41 5.44
CA GLN A 87 -0.17 -10.76 5.80
C GLN A 87 0.78 -11.84 5.25
N SER A 88 1.20 -11.71 3.99
CA SER A 88 2.18 -12.63 3.39
C SER A 88 3.58 -12.44 4.00
N LEU A 89 3.99 -11.21 4.29
CA LEU A 89 5.29 -10.92 4.89
C LEU A 89 5.40 -11.37 6.35
N ALA A 90 4.31 -11.34 7.13
CA ALA A 90 4.30 -11.83 8.50
C ALA A 90 4.74 -13.29 8.58
N ARG A 91 4.15 -14.14 7.71
CA ARG A 91 4.47 -15.56 7.62
C ARG A 91 5.94 -15.80 7.23
N LEU A 92 6.47 -14.96 6.34
CA LEU A 92 7.86 -15.06 5.90
C LEU A 92 8.85 -14.55 6.94
N LYS A 93 8.50 -13.49 7.68
CA LYS A 93 9.30 -12.95 8.78
C LYS A 93 9.48 -13.98 9.90
N GLU A 94 8.44 -14.74 10.22
CA GLU A 94 8.52 -15.84 11.20
C GLU A 94 9.47 -16.95 10.74
N LYS A 95 9.47 -17.30 9.45
CA LYS A 95 10.29 -18.37 8.89
C LYS A 95 11.73 -17.94 8.57
N HIS A 96 11.94 -16.67 8.26
CA HIS A 96 13.23 -16.09 7.86
C HIS A 96 13.56 -14.83 8.68
N PRO A 97 13.79 -14.95 10.00
CA PRO A 97 13.93 -13.80 10.90
C PRO A 97 15.18 -12.95 10.66
N HIS A 98 16.22 -13.52 10.02
CA HIS A 98 17.49 -12.83 9.74
C HIS A 98 17.68 -12.43 8.27
N GLY A 99 16.65 -12.62 7.43
CA GLY A 99 16.66 -12.20 6.02
C GLY A 99 16.15 -10.77 5.81
N ALA A 100 15.93 -10.35 4.56
CA ALA A 100 15.37 -9.04 4.22
C ALA A 100 13.85 -8.90 4.49
N ALA A 101 13.18 -9.99 4.88
CA ALA A 101 11.73 -10.03 5.12
C ALA A 101 11.23 -9.10 6.25
N PRO A 102 11.94 -8.93 7.39
CA PRO A 102 11.54 -7.97 8.43
C PRO A 102 11.54 -6.52 7.94
N GLU A 103 12.58 -6.10 7.19
CA GLU A 103 12.68 -4.73 6.67
C GLU A 103 11.54 -4.42 5.69
N LEU A 104 11.23 -5.36 4.80
CA LEU A 104 10.09 -5.22 3.90
C LEU A 104 8.74 -5.22 4.63
N TYR A 105 8.60 -6.02 5.69
CA TYR A 105 7.41 -5.99 6.54
C TYR A 105 7.21 -4.60 7.16
N ASP A 106 8.27 -4.01 7.72
CA ASP A 106 8.20 -2.70 8.35
C ASP A 106 7.87 -1.60 7.31
N LEU A 107 8.45 -1.68 6.10
CA LEU A 107 8.10 -0.77 4.99
C LEU A 107 6.62 -0.90 4.58
N ALA A 108 6.10 -2.12 4.46
CA ALA A 108 4.70 -2.36 4.14
C ALA A 108 3.77 -1.81 5.24
N LEU A 109 4.20 -1.87 6.51
CA LEU A 109 3.47 -1.32 7.64
C LEU A 109 3.43 0.20 7.58
N ASP A 110 4.57 0.84 7.32
CA ASP A 110 4.66 2.29 7.17
C ASP A 110 3.74 2.79 6.06
N TYR A 111 3.75 2.12 4.89
CA TYR A 111 2.84 2.46 3.81
C TYR A 111 1.38 2.19 4.13
N LYS A 112 1.05 1.11 4.84
CA LYS A 112 -0.33 0.86 5.29
C LYS A 112 -0.84 2.00 6.18
N LEU A 113 -0.06 2.36 7.20
CA LEU A 113 -0.40 3.44 8.13
C LEU A 113 -0.52 4.79 7.41
N ALA A 114 0.38 5.03 6.46
CA ALA A 114 0.37 6.21 5.60
C ALA A 114 -0.89 6.28 4.72
N CYS A 115 -1.33 5.16 4.14
CA CYS A 115 -2.59 5.07 3.39
C CYS A 115 -3.80 5.32 4.29
N ASP A 116 -3.86 4.67 5.45
CA ASP A 116 -5.00 4.81 6.39
C ASP A 116 -5.15 6.25 6.89
N LYS A 117 -4.02 6.89 7.22
CA LYS A 117 -4.01 8.29 7.63
C LYS A 117 -4.58 9.20 6.54
N ARG A 118 -4.14 9.01 5.30
CA ARG A 118 -4.60 9.82 4.15
C ARG A 118 -6.06 9.57 3.84
N HIS A 119 -6.48 8.31 3.78
CA HIS A 119 -7.88 7.94 3.57
C HIS A 119 -8.79 8.58 4.63
N ARG A 120 -8.42 8.47 5.91
CA ARG A 120 -9.18 9.09 7.00
C ARG A 120 -9.25 10.60 6.87
N GLY A 121 -8.13 11.28 6.61
CA GLY A 121 -8.13 12.73 6.44
C GLY A 121 -9.04 13.19 5.29
N VAL A 122 -9.05 12.46 4.18
CA VAL A 122 -9.94 12.76 3.05
C VAL A 122 -11.40 12.55 3.43
N LEU A 123 -11.74 11.48 4.16
CA LEU A 123 -13.11 11.29 4.67
C LEU A 123 -13.55 12.40 5.63
N GLU A 124 -12.64 12.91 6.46
CA GLU A 124 -12.89 14.06 7.34
C GLU A 124 -13.15 15.34 6.52
N GLU A 125 -12.38 15.59 5.47
CA GLU A 125 -12.60 16.72 4.55
C GLU A 125 -13.96 16.61 3.82
N ILE A 126 -14.32 15.43 3.34
CA ILE A 126 -15.62 15.16 2.72
C ILE A 126 -16.76 15.44 3.70
N ALA A 127 -16.62 15.03 4.96
CA ALA A 127 -17.61 15.30 6.00
C ALA A 127 -17.70 16.81 6.30
N CYS A 128 -16.57 17.50 6.36
CA CYS A 128 -16.51 18.95 6.57
C CYS A 128 -17.26 19.71 5.47
N GLN A 129 -17.11 19.31 4.20
CA GLN A 129 -17.82 19.95 3.07
C GLN A 129 -19.35 19.82 3.15
N LYS A 130 -19.85 18.80 3.86
CA LYS A 130 -21.29 18.56 4.05
C LYS A 130 -21.84 19.20 5.32
N THR A 131 -20.97 19.76 6.17
CA THR A 131 -21.39 20.35 7.44
C THR A 131 -21.92 21.76 7.19
N GLU A 132 -23.16 22.02 7.58
CA GLU A 132 -23.72 23.36 7.50
C GLU A 132 -22.93 24.33 8.39
N LEU A 133 -22.61 25.51 7.85
CA LEU A 133 -21.93 26.53 8.62
C LEU A 133 -22.84 27.00 9.77
N PRO A 134 -22.35 27.05 11.02
CA PRO A 134 -23.14 27.54 12.12
C PRO A 134 -23.61 28.98 11.85
N LYS A 135 -24.92 29.22 11.99
CA LYS A 135 -25.49 30.56 11.84
C LYS A 135 -24.86 31.51 12.87
N GLY A 136 -24.45 32.70 12.42
CA GLY A 136 -23.82 33.72 13.28
C GLY A 136 -22.31 33.56 13.49
N LEU A 137 -21.67 32.54 12.91
CA LEU A 137 -20.21 32.38 12.98
C LEU A 137 -19.45 33.35 12.05
N PHE A 138 -20.04 33.63 10.88
CA PHE A 138 -19.50 34.57 9.90
C PHE A 138 -20.38 35.82 9.83
N PRO A 139 -19.81 37.01 9.64
CA PRO A 139 -20.59 38.23 9.43
C PRO A 139 -21.47 38.07 8.19
N GLU A 140 -22.72 38.52 8.30
CA GLU A 140 -23.64 38.55 7.17
C GLU A 140 -23.07 39.50 6.11
N MET A 141 -22.79 38.96 4.92
CA MET A 141 -22.38 39.78 3.78
C MET A 141 -23.57 40.65 3.37
N LYS A 142 -23.42 41.97 3.57
CA LYS A 142 -24.36 43.00 3.10
C LYS A 142 -24.36 43.12 1.59
#